data_AF-A0A9P3CQV2-F1
#
_entry.id   AF-A0A9P3CQV2-F1
#
_cell.length_a   1.000
_cell.length_b   1.000
_cell.length_c   1.000
_cell.angle_alpha   90.00
_cell.angle_beta   90.00
_cell.angle_gamma   90.00
#
_symmetry.space_group_name_H-M   'P 1'
#
loop_
_entity.id
_entity.type
_entity.pdbx_description
1 polymer ?
#
loop_
_entity_poly.entity_id
_entity_poly.type
_entity_poly.pdbx_seq_one_letter_code
_entity_poly.pdbx_strand_id
1 'polypeptide(L)'
;MSSSKPARAGTIKQKLREALAKLRKTPVVTPEQKLHLKLDTLKSQATNLNTQASHLLTQTTTFTSRASSTPLPNSPPPDREPLFERHPTSGPPSSYDAQVRAYETLTTEWKEFLEKDVKGWEKELEQFEKVLPNLREKHFDSDRKVGEMEHEFIGLGNAVHNLKLQRTEIRRAVEGVGLPKEGGGGDGE
;
A
#
# COMPACT_ATOMS: atom_id res chain seq x y z
N MET A 1 -17.30 50.91 62.06
CA MET A 1 -17.98 49.62 61.84
C MET A 1 -17.87 49.26 60.37
N SER A 2 -16.93 48.39 60.01
CA SER A 2 -16.71 47.95 58.62
C SER A 2 -17.56 46.73 58.32
N SER A 3 -18.57 46.87 57.45
CA SER A 3 -19.32 45.72 56.92
C SER A 3 -18.69 45.27 55.59
N SER A 4 -17.89 44.21 55.64
CA SER A 4 -17.44 43.48 54.45
C SER A 4 -18.63 42.71 53.85
N LYS A 5 -19.06 43.09 52.64
CA LYS A 5 -20.06 42.31 51.88
C LYS A 5 -19.43 40.99 51.43
N PRO A 6 -20.12 39.84 51.56
CA PRO A 6 -19.60 38.58 51.05
C PRO A 6 -19.63 38.61 49.52
N ALA A 7 -18.52 38.19 48.90
CA ALA A 7 -18.45 37.98 47.46
C ALA A 7 -19.53 36.97 47.04
N ARG A 8 -20.42 37.37 46.12
CA ARG A 8 -21.47 36.50 45.59
C ARG A 8 -20.84 35.24 45.01
N ALA A 9 -21.11 34.09 45.61
CA ALA A 9 -20.74 32.80 45.05
C ALA A 9 -21.41 32.65 43.67
N GLY A 10 -20.61 32.65 42.60
CA GLY A 10 -21.11 32.45 41.25
C GLY A 10 -21.93 31.17 41.15
N THR A 11 -23.05 31.23 40.42
CA THR A 11 -23.96 30.09 40.25
C THR A 11 -23.24 28.90 39.62
N ILE A 12 -23.70 27.68 39.89
CA ILE A 12 -23.13 26.43 39.33
C ILE A 12 -23.02 26.51 37.80
N LYS A 13 -23.99 27.14 37.13
CA LYS A 13 -23.96 27.40 35.68
C LYS A 13 -22.78 28.29 35.25
N GLN A 14 -22.42 29.29 36.06
CA GLN A 14 -21.28 30.18 35.79
C GLN A 14 -19.96 29.44 35.99
N LYS A 15 -19.84 28.65 37.07
CA LYS A 15 -18.67 27.79 37.30
C LYS A 15 -18.51 26.72 36.22
N LEU A 16 -19.61 26.14 35.73
CA LEU A 16 -19.61 25.18 34.62
C LEU A 16 -19.18 25.84 33.31
N ARG A 17 -19.68 27.05 33.00
CA ARG A 17 -19.25 27.80 31.82
C ARG A 17 -17.78 28.20 31.88
N GLU A 18 -17.28 28.63 33.03
CA GLU A 18 -15.87 28.93 33.22
C GLU A 18 -14.99 27.67 33.15
N ALA A 19 -15.44 26.55 33.70
CA ALA A 19 -14.75 25.26 33.58
C ALA A 19 -14.72 24.79 32.12
N LEU A 20 -15.84 24.87 31.41
CA LEU A 20 -15.93 24.55 29.98
C LEU A 20 -15.09 25.50 29.12
N ALA A 21 -15.01 26.79 29.47
CA ALA A 21 -14.15 27.75 28.78
C ALA A 21 -12.66 27.48 29.03
N LYS A 22 -12.29 27.03 30.24
CA LYS A 22 -10.93 26.57 30.57
C LYS A 22 -10.56 25.26 29.88
N LEU A 23 -11.50 24.32 29.75
CA LEU A 23 -11.35 23.07 28.99
C LEU A 23 -11.30 23.30 27.47
N ARG A 24 -12.02 24.31 26.97
CA ARG A 24 -11.95 24.76 25.56
C ARG A 24 -10.67 25.52 25.22
N LYS A 25 -9.76 25.76 26.17
CA LYS A 25 -8.39 26.18 25.86
C LYS A 25 -7.63 24.98 25.30
N THR A 26 -7.97 24.58 24.08
CA THR A 26 -7.11 23.73 23.27
C THR A 26 -5.72 24.36 23.22
N PRO A 27 -4.64 23.62 23.50
CA PRO A 27 -3.30 24.15 23.37
C PRO A 27 -3.14 24.73 21.97
N VAL A 28 -2.62 25.95 21.87
CA VAL A 28 -2.39 26.59 20.58
C VAL A 28 -1.27 25.81 19.88
N VAL A 29 -1.65 24.92 18.98
CA VAL A 29 -0.68 24.17 18.16
C VAL A 29 -0.03 25.14 17.19
N THR A 30 1.27 25.37 17.33
CA THR A 30 1.99 26.32 16.48
C THR A 30 2.12 25.76 15.05
N PRO A 31 2.30 26.62 14.04
CA PRO A 31 2.56 26.18 12.66
C PRO A 31 3.73 25.20 12.55
N GLU A 32 4.78 25.38 13.35
CA GLU A 32 5.95 24.51 13.42
C GLU A 32 5.60 23.13 13.99
N GLN A 33 4.81 23.07 15.06
CA GLN A 33 4.32 21.80 15.62
C GLN A 33 3.43 21.03 14.64
N LYS A 34 2.61 21.75 13.87
CA LYS A 34 1.80 21.13 12.78
C LYS A 34 2.69 20.60 11.67
N LEU A 35 3.78 21.29 11.34
CA LEU A 35 4.72 20.86 10.32
C LEU A 35 5.50 19.62 10.78
N HIS A 36 6.04 19.60 11.99
CA HIS A 36 6.69 18.42 12.55
C HIS A 36 5.78 17.19 12.54
N LEU A 37 4.53 17.33 12.99
CA LEU A 37 3.57 16.22 12.96
C LEU A 37 3.33 15.69 11.53
N LYS A 38 3.26 16.59 10.55
CA LYS A 38 3.14 16.20 9.13
C LYS A 38 4.39 15.49 8.62
N LEU A 39 5.58 15.98 8.96
CA LEU A 39 6.85 15.36 8.58
C LEU A 39 6.97 13.97 9.18
N ASP A 40 6.60 13.78 10.45
CA ASP A 40 6.61 12.47 11.10
C ASP A 40 5.59 11.51 10.47
N THR A 41 4.41 12.02 10.10
CA THR A 41 3.42 11.24 9.34
C THR A 41 4.00 10.79 7.99
N LEU A 42 4.69 11.69 7.28
CA LEU A 42 5.34 11.36 6.01
C LEU A 42 6.50 10.37 6.17
N LYS A 43 7.29 10.47 7.24
CA LYS A 43 8.34 9.49 7.57
C LYS A 43 7.72 8.11 7.80
N SER A 44 6.64 8.04 8.58
CA SER A 44 5.91 6.79 8.83
C SER A 44 5.33 6.21 7.54
N GLN A 45 4.75 7.05 6.67
CA GLN A 45 4.25 6.64 5.37
C GLN A 45 5.37 6.10 4.47
N ALA A 46 6.53 6.75 4.44
CA ALA A 46 7.69 6.28 3.69
C ALA A 46 8.17 4.90 4.18
N THR A 47 8.23 4.70 5.51
CA THR A 47 8.58 3.40 6.10
C THR A 47 7.56 2.33 5.71
N ASN A 48 6.27 2.63 5.80
CA ASN A 48 5.20 1.71 5.41
C ASN A 48 5.30 1.32 3.93
N LEU A 49 5.46 2.29 3.03
CA LEU A 49 5.64 2.04 1.60
C LEU A 49 6.86 1.17 1.31
N ASN A 50 7.96 1.37 2.03
CA ASN A 50 9.18 0.55 1.88
C ASN A 50 8.96 -0.89 2.37
N THR A 51 8.25 -1.07 3.49
CA THR A 51 7.87 -2.40 3.99
C THR A 51 6.95 -3.12 3.00
N GLN A 52 5.95 -2.42 2.46
CA GLN A 52 5.06 -2.97 1.44
C GLN A 52 5.81 -3.34 0.17
N ALA A 53 6.73 -2.50 -0.31
CA ALA A 53 7.57 -2.79 -1.47
C ALA A 53 8.36 -4.10 -1.29
N SER A 54 8.95 -4.28 -0.10
CA SER A 54 9.69 -5.52 0.24
C SER A 54 8.77 -6.75 0.25
N HIS A 55 7.54 -6.58 0.73
CA HIS A 55 6.52 -7.63 0.72
C HIS A 55 6.11 -7.99 -0.72
N LEU A 56 5.86 -7.00 -1.58
CA LEU A 56 5.52 -7.21 -3.00
C LEU A 56 6.62 -7.97 -3.73
N LEU A 57 7.90 -7.64 -3.50
CA LEU A 57 9.03 -8.36 -4.09
C LEU A 57 9.09 -9.83 -3.62
N THR A 58 8.82 -10.07 -2.34
CA THR A 58 8.79 -11.43 -1.76
C THR A 58 7.64 -12.26 -2.35
N GLN A 59 6.44 -11.66 -2.46
CA GLN A 59 5.29 -12.29 -3.09
C GLN A 59 5.54 -12.56 -4.57
N THR A 60 6.15 -11.62 -5.29
CA THR A 60 6.54 -11.82 -6.70
C THR A 60 7.49 -13.00 -6.85
N THR A 61 8.47 -13.13 -5.96
CA THR A 61 9.40 -14.30 -5.96
C THR A 61 8.64 -15.61 -5.74
N THR A 62 7.62 -15.60 -4.88
CA THR A 62 6.76 -16.76 -4.63
C THR A 62 5.94 -17.09 -5.87
N PHE A 63 5.39 -16.10 -6.57
CA PHE A 63 4.71 -16.30 -7.85
C PHE A 63 5.64 -16.85 -8.93
N THR A 64 6.88 -16.38 -9.02
CA THR A 64 7.89 -16.95 -9.94
C THR A 64 8.13 -18.43 -9.66
N SER A 65 8.32 -18.80 -8.39
CA SER A 65 8.51 -20.20 -8.00
C SER A 65 7.28 -21.06 -8.31
N ARG A 66 6.08 -20.55 -8.03
CA ARG A 66 4.82 -21.25 -8.32
C ARG A 66 4.57 -21.40 -9.82
N ALA A 67 4.87 -20.37 -10.61
CA ALA A 67 4.78 -20.44 -12.06
C ALA A 67 5.72 -21.51 -12.63
N SER A 68 6.95 -21.62 -12.11
CA SER A 68 7.91 -22.64 -12.56
C SER A 68 7.49 -24.08 -12.22
N SER A 69 6.66 -24.27 -11.19
CA SER A 69 6.19 -25.58 -10.73
C SER A 69 4.76 -25.92 -11.17
N THR A 70 4.07 -24.98 -11.82
CA THR A 70 2.71 -25.17 -12.33
C THR A 70 2.76 -25.29 -13.85
N PRO A 71 2.74 -26.51 -14.41
CA PRO A 71 2.75 -26.70 -15.87
C PRO A 71 1.46 -26.16 -16.50
N LEU A 72 1.55 -25.74 -17.76
CA LEU A 72 0.36 -25.45 -18.55
C LEU A 72 -0.47 -26.76 -18.70
N PRO A 73 -1.80 -26.73 -18.49
CA PRO A 73 -2.61 -27.92 -18.68
C PRO A 73 -2.45 -28.46 -20.11
N ASN A 74 -2.15 -29.76 -20.25
CA ASN A 74 -2.03 -30.38 -21.57
C ASN A 74 -3.37 -30.26 -22.31
N SER A 75 -3.36 -29.72 -23.53
CA SER A 75 -4.57 -29.74 -24.36
C SER A 75 -5.01 -31.18 -24.59
N PRO A 76 -6.28 -31.56 -24.32
CA PRO A 76 -6.76 -32.88 -24.69
C PRO A 76 -6.62 -33.05 -26.22
N PRO A 77 -6.27 -34.26 -26.72
CA PRO A 77 -6.17 -34.49 -28.15
C PRO A 77 -7.49 -34.09 -28.85
N PRO A 78 -7.45 -33.27 -29.92
CA PRO A 78 -8.65 -32.72 -30.55
C PRO A 78 -9.59 -33.80 -31.13
N ASP A 79 -9.08 -34.98 -31.46
CA ASP A 79 -9.79 -36.03 -32.21
C ASP A 79 -10.17 -37.29 -31.41
N ARG A 80 -10.31 -37.19 -30.08
CA ARG A 80 -10.86 -38.32 -29.30
C ARG A 80 -12.23 -38.00 -28.75
N GLU A 81 -13.27 -38.55 -29.39
CA GLU A 81 -14.53 -38.78 -28.71
C GLU A 81 -14.25 -39.54 -27.40
N PRO A 82 -14.84 -39.12 -26.27
CA PRO A 82 -14.64 -39.82 -25.01
C PRO A 82 -15.15 -41.25 -25.16
N LEU A 83 -14.23 -42.22 -25.06
CA LEU A 83 -14.52 -43.67 -25.16
C LEU A 83 -15.62 -44.14 -24.19
N PHE A 84 -15.93 -43.35 -23.16
CA PHE A 84 -17.01 -43.57 -22.21
C PHE A 84 -17.62 -42.23 -21.78
N GLU A 85 -18.95 -42.19 -21.64
CA GLU A 85 -19.63 -41.10 -20.93
C GLU A 85 -19.15 -41.08 -19.47
N ARG A 86 -18.53 -39.98 -19.04
CA ARG A 86 -18.13 -39.83 -17.64
C ARG A 86 -19.37 -39.68 -16.78
N HIS A 87 -19.65 -40.67 -15.94
CA HIS A 87 -20.60 -40.51 -14.84
C HIS A 87 -20.00 -39.48 -13.84
N PRO A 88 -20.74 -38.44 -13.42
CA PRO A 88 -20.21 -37.32 -12.62
C PRO A 88 -19.66 -37.70 -11.23
N THR A 89 -19.81 -38.96 -10.83
CA THR A 89 -19.49 -39.47 -9.49
C THR A 89 -18.50 -40.63 -9.48
N SER A 90 -18.02 -41.12 -10.63
CA SER A 90 -17.19 -42.33 -10.69
C SER A 90 -15.77 -42.03 -11.19
N GLY A 91 -14.89 -41.62 -10.28
CA GLY A 91 -13.44 -41.61 -10.50
C GLY A 91 -12.68 -40.69 -9.56
N PRO A 92 -11.43 -41.01 -9.18
CA PRO A 92 -10.54 -40.04 -8.54
C PRO A 92 -10.41 -38.80 -9.46
N PRO A 93 -10.27 -37.58 -8.89
CA PRO A 93 -10.18 -36.36 -9.70
C PRO A 93 -9.09 -36.53 -10.75
N SER A 94 -9.41 -36.21 -12.00
CA SER A 94 -8.45 -36.36 -13.09
C SER A 94 -7.22 -35.51 -12.80
N SER A 95 -6.02 -36.08 -13.03
CA SER A 95 -4.77 -35.32 -12.95
C SER A 95 -4.83 -34.04 -13.78
N TYR A 96 -5.55 -34.09 -14.92
CA TYR A 96 -5.85 -32.92 -15.74
C TYR A 96 -6.72 -31.87 -15.03
N ASP A 97 -7.84 -32.26 -14.40
CA ASP A 97 -8.72 -31.34 -13.66
C ASP A 97 -8.01 -30.70 -12.45
N ALA A 98 -6.99 -31.38 -11.89
CA ALA A 98 -6.12 -30.82 -10.86
C ALA A 98 -5.14 -29.79 -11.44
N GLN A 99 -4.56 -30.06 -12.61
CA GLN A 99 -3.67 -29.12 -13.32
C GLN A 99 -4.40 -27.85 -13.77
N VAL A 100 -5.60 -27.99 -14.35
CA VAL A 100 -6.45 -26.85 -14.76
C VAL A 100 -6.76 -25.97 -13.56
N ARG A 101 -7.24 -26.54 -12.45
CA ARG A 101 -7.53 -25.78 -11.23
C ARG A 101 -6.30 -25.09 -10.65
N ALA A 102 -5.14 -25.75 -10.64
CA ALA A 102 -3.89 -25.15 -10.16
C ALA A 102 -3.47 -23.95 -11.01
N TYR A 103 -3.59 -24.07 -12.34
CA TYR A 103 -3.31 -23.00 -13.29
C TYR A 103 -4.28 -21.83 -13.17
N GLU A 104 -5.59 -22.09 -13.11
CA GLU A 104 -6.63 -21.07 -12.93
C GLU A 104 -6.46 -20.32 -11.59
N THR A 105 -6.13 -21.05 -10.52
CA THR A 105 -5.86 -20.45 -9.21
C THR A 105 -4.66 -19.51 -9.27
N LEU A 106 -3.54 -19.99 -9.85
CA LEU A 106 -2.32 -19.19 -9.99
C LEU A 106 -2.56 -17.92 -10.81
N THR A 107 -3.24 -18.03 -11.95
CA THR A 107 -3.52 -16.90 -12.83
C THR A 107 -4.51 -15.90 -12.22
N THR A 108 -5.50 -16.38 -11.47
CA THR A 108 -6.45 -15.51 -10.75
C THR A 108 -5.75 -14.76 -9.64
N GLU A 109 -5.01 -15.45 -8.78
CA GLU A 109 -4.25 -14.83 -7.68
C GLU A 109 -3.21 -13.84 -8.21
N TRP A 110 -2.55 -14.15 -9.33
CA TRP A 110 -1.63 -13.22 -9.98
C TRP A 110 -2.31 -11.95 -10.46
N LYS A 111 -3.47 -12.07 -11.13
CA LYS A 111 -4.26 -10.90 -11.56
C LYS A 111 -4.69 -10.05 -10.38
N GLU A 112 -5.15 -10.67 -9.29
CA GLU A 112 -5.53 -9.94 -8.08
C GLU A 112 -4.34 -9.21 -7.45
N PHE A 113 -3.18 -9.87 -7.36
CA PHE A 113 -1.95 -9.27 -6.87
C PHE A 113 -1.54 -8.03 -7.70
N LEU A 114 -1.63 -8.10 -9.03
CA LEU A 114 -1.33 -6.97 -9.90
C LEU A 114 -2.32 -5.81 -9.71
N GLU A 115 -3.61 -6.12 -9.70
CA GLU A 115 -4.67 -5.09 -9.69
C GLU A 115 -4.88 -4.44 -8.32
N LYS A 116 -4.79 -5.22 -7.24
CA LYS A 116 -5.04 -4.73 -5.88
C LYS A 116 -3.76 -4.27 -5.21
N ASP A 117 -2.73 -5.11 -5.21
CA ASP A 117 -1.56 -4.87 -4.37
C ASP A 117 -0.55 -3.97 -5.07
N VAL A 118 -0.09 -4.35 -6.28
CA VAL A 118 0.92 -3.58 -7.02
C VAL A 118 0.37 -2.20 -7.41
N LYS A 119 -0.79 -2.13 -8.07
CA LYS A 119 -1.41 -0.84 -8.44
C LYS A 119 -1.84 -0.03 -7.22
N GLY A 120 -2.24 -0.67 -6.12
CA GLY A 120 -2.58 0.00 -4.86
C GLY A 120 -1.36 0.74 -4.31
N TRP A 121 -0.25 0.02 -4.17
CA TRP A 121 1.02 0.57 -3.72
C TRP A 121 1.54 1.69 -4.63
N GLU A 122 1.46 1.54 -5.96
CA GLU A 122 1.87 2.58 -6.90
C GLU A 122 1.07 3.88 -6.74
N LYS A 123 -0.24 3.78 -6.51
CA LYS A 123 -1.08 4.96 -6.24
C LYS A 123 -0.69 5.66 -4.94
N GLU A 124 -0.41 4.91 -3.88
CA GLU A 124 0.05 5.49 -2.62
C GLU A 124 1.40 6.19 -2.76
N LEU A 125 2.33 5.60 -3.52
CA LEU A 125 3.61 6.22 -3.86
C LEU A 125 3.43 7.52 -4.65
N GLU A 126 2.55 7.55 -5.65
CA GLU A 126 2.26 8.77 -6.41
C GLU A 126 1.67 9.88 -5.54
N GLN A 127 0.81 9.53 -4.58
CA GLN A 127 0.27 10.50 -3.62
C GLN A 127 1.38 11.03 -2.70
N PHE A 128 2.22 10.14 -2.17
CA PHE A 128 3.36 10.51 -1.34
C PHE A 128 4.32 11.46 -2.07
N GLU A 129 4.63 11.16 -3.33
CA GLU A 129 5.47 12.01 -4.19
C GLU A 129 4.87 13.41 -4.39
N LYS A 130 3.55 13.53 -4.55
CA LYS A 130 2.88 14.83 -4.76
C LYS A 130 2.82 15.68 -3.50
N VAL A 131 2.77 15.09 -2.31
CA VAL A 131 2.62 15.84 -1.05
C VAL A 131 3.90 16.60 -0.71
N LEU A 132 5.07 16.02 -1.01
CA LEU A 132 6.35 16.54 -0.54
C LEU A 132 6.78 17.88 -1.18
N PRO A 133 6.70 18.08 -2.51
CA PRO A 133 6.98 19.38 -3.14
C PRO A 133 6.03 20.47 -2.65
N ASN A 134 4.73 20.15 -2.55
CA ASN A 134 3.71 21.08 -2.07
C ASN A 134 3.94 21.50 -0.61
N LEU A 135 4.41 20.59 0.23
CA LEU A 135 4.73 20.89 1.63
C LEU A 135 6.02 21.72 1.73
N ARG A 136 7.02 21.41 0.91
CA ARG A 136 8.27 22.17 0.84
C ARG A 136 8.01 23.61 0.42
N GLU A 137 7.32 23.85 -0.68
CA GLU A 137 7.02 25.20 -1.20
C GLU A 137 6.25 26.06 -0.19
N LYS A 138 5.30 25.47 0.55
CA LYS A 138 4.49 26.20 1.54
C LYS A 138 5.24 26.61 2.81
N HIS A 139 6.35 25.93 3.11
CA HIS A 139 7.04 26.06 4.40
C HIS A 139 8.49 26.54 4.27
N PHE A 140 9.07 26.49 3.07
CA PHE A 140 10.37 27.07 2.76
C PHE A 140 10.20 28.35 1.93
N ASP A 141 10.28 29.50 2.61
CA ASP A 141 10.69 30.75 1.97
C ASP A 141 12.22 30.75 1.85
N SER A 142 12.75 31.21 0.71
CA SER A 142 14.19 31.25 0.41
C SER A 142 15.04 31.99 1.45
N ASP A 143 14.41 32.80 2.31
CA ASP A 143 15.07 33.72 3.23
C ASP A 143 15.15 33.22 4.68
N ARG A 144 14.57 32.06 5.02
CA ARG A 144 14.66 31.48 6.38
C ARG A 144 15.60 30.29 6.44
N LYS A 145 16.66 30.39 7.25
CA LYS A 145 17.53 29.25 7.60
C LYS A 145 16.79 28.31 8.53
N VAL A 146 16.20 27.25 8.00
CA VAL A 146 15.50 26.20 8.77
C VAL A 146 16.31 24.91 8.72
N GLY A 147 17.51 24.91 9.32
CA GLY A 147 18.49 23.82 9.14
C GLY A 147 17.94 22.42 9.45
N GLU A 148 17.29 22.21 10.60
CA GLU A 148 16.77 20.90 10.98
C GLU A 148 15.63 20.42 10.07
N MET A 149 14.67 21.29 9.76
CA MET A 149 13.56 20.92 8.87
C MET A 149 14.03 20.69 7.42
N GLU A 150 15.07 21.40 6.98
CA GLU A 150 15.70 21.15 5.67
C GLU A 150 16.23 19.72 5.56
N HIS A 151 16.93 19.26 6.59
CA HIS A 151 17.43 17.88 6.64
C HIS A 151 16.29 16.85 6.61
N GLU A 152 15.16 17.13 7.26
CA GLU A 152 13.99 16.25 7.19
C GLU A 152 13.40 16.18 5.77
N PHE A 153 13.27 17.32 5.08
CA PHE A 153 12.80 17.35 3.70
C PHE A 153 13.77 16.64 2.74
N ILE A 154 15.09 16.80 2.94
CA ILE A 154 16.11 16.05 2.18
C ILE A 154 15.97 14.55 2.43
N GLY A 155 15.82 14.13 3.69
CA GLY A 155 15.61 12.73 4.06
C GLY A 155 14.38 12.13 3.41
N LEU A 156 13.25 12.85 3.42
CA LEU A 156 12.03 12.42 2.75
C LEU A 156 12.18 12.43 1.20
N GLY A 157 12.94 13.37 0.64
CA GLY A 157 13.28 13.39 -0.79
C GLY A 157 14.09 12.16 -1.21
N ASN A 158 15.06 11.76 -0.39
CA ASN A 158 15.82 10.52 -0.58
C ASN A 158 14.90 9.29 -0.47
N ALA A 159 13.94 9.30 0.46
CA ALA A 159 12.96 8.22 0.57
C ALA A 159 12.11 8.10 -0.70
N VAL A 160 11.62 9.22 -1.27
CA VAL A 160 10.91 9.21 -2.57
C VAL A 160 11.79 8.62 -3.67
N HIS A 161 13.06 9.01 -3.74
CA HIS A 161 13.99 8.47 -4.73
C HIS A 161 14.15 6.95 -4.61
N ASN A 162 14.38 6.45 -3.39
CA ASN A 162 14.52 5.01 -3.13
C ASN A 162 13.25 4.23 -3.47
N LEU A 163 12.07 4.75 -3.11
CA LEU A 163 10.79 4.12 -3.44
C LEU A 163 10.55 4.07 -4.96
N LYS A 164 11.02 5.05 -5.73
CA LYS A 164 10.97 5.00 -7.21
C LYS A 164 11.89 3.95 -7.81
N LEU A 165 13.06 3.73 -7.21
CA LEU A 165 13.94 2.62 -7.60
C LEU A 165 13.24 1.28 -7.34
N GLN A 166 12.66 1.12 -6.14
CA GLN A 166 11.87 -0.07 -5.80
C GLN A 166 10.68 -0.29 -6.74
N ARG A 167 9.99 0.78 -7.17
CA ARG A 167 8.93 0.67 -8.19
C ARG A 167 9.45 0.02 -9.47
N THR A 168 10.64 0.43 -9.92
CA THR A 168 11.27 -0.11 -11.13
C THR A 168 11.66 -1.57 -10.94
N GLU A 169 12.18 -1.93 -9.76
CA GLU A 169 12.51 -3.32 -9.40
C GLU A 169 11.26 -4.20 -9.35
N ILE A 170 10.17 -3.73 -8.72
CA ILE A 170 8.89 -4.45 -8.63
C ILE A 170 8.32 -4.67 -10.03
N ARG A 171 8.29 -3.65 -10.90
CA ARG A 171 7.82 -3.79 -12.29
C ARG A 171 8.64 -4.83 -13.05
N ARG A 172 9.96 -4.79 -12.95
CA ARG A 172 10.85 -5.77 -13.58
C ARG A 172 10.61 -7.18 -13.03
N ALA A 173 10.44 -7.32 -11.72
CA ALA A 173 10.17 -8.61 -11.10
C ALA A 173 8.82 -9.18 -11.56
N VAL A 174 7.80 -8.32 -11.65
CA VAL A 174 6.46 -8.65 -12.15
C VAL A 174 6.50 -9.11 -13.61
N GLU A 175 7.18 -8.36 -14.48
CA GLU A 175 7.37 -8.74 -15.89
C GLU A 175 8.16 -10.05 -16.05
N GLY A 176 9.06 -10.34 -15.09
CA GLY A 176 9.83 -11.58 -15.04
C GLY A 176 9.04 -12.81 -14.61
N VAL A 177 7.81 -12.67 -14.13
CA VAL A 177 6.97 -13.83 -13.80
C VAL A 177 6.47 -14.47 -15.09
N GLY A 178 7.14 -15.56 -15.48
CA GLY A 178 6.78 -16.38 -16.63
C GLY A 178 5.53 -17.22 -16.38
N LEU A 179 4.37 -16.56 -16.25
CA LEU A 179 3.10 -17.28 -16.21
C LEU A 179 2.94 -18.10 -17.50
N PRO A 180 2.50 -19.36 -17.41
CA PRO A 180 2.19 -20.14 -18.60
C PRO A 180 1.10 -19.40 -19.38
N LYS A 181 1.35 -19.04 -20.64
CA LYS A 181 0.36 -18.38 -21.50
C LYS A 181 -0.52 -19.45 -22.13
N GLU A 182 -1.83 -19.30 -22.07
CA GLU A 182 -2.74 -20.08 -22.94
C GLU A 182 -2.41 -19.75 -24.39
N GLY A 183 -2.02 -20.77 -25.18
CA GLY A 183 -1.78 -20.62 -26.62
C GLY A 183 -0.30 -20.62 -27.03
N GLY A 184 0.43 -21.67 -26.67
CA GLY A 184 1.60 -22.14 -27.42
C GLY A 184 1.20 -23.30 -28.33
N GLY A 185 0.26 -23.06 -29.25
CA GLY A 185 0.11 -23.93 -30.41
C GLY A 185 1.41 -23.89 -31.20
N GLY A 186 1.92 -25.07 -31.56
CA GLY A 186 3.28 -25.23 -32.06
C GLY A 186 3.65 -24.28 -33.19
N ASP A 187 4.73 -23.54 -32.99
CA ASP A 187 5.60 -23.17 -34.09
C ASP A 187 6.49 -24.39 -34.34
N GLY A 188 6.09 -25.18 -35.33
CA GLY A 188 6.98 -26.13 -35.95
C GLY A 188 8.08 -25.37 -36.70
N GLU A 189 9.31 -25.62 -36.31
CA GLU A 189 10.47 -25.73 -37.19
C GLU A 189 11.22 -27.02 -36.86
#